data_AF-A0A9I3EI26-F1
#
_entry.id   AF-A0A9I3EI26-F1
#
_cell.length_a   1.000
_cell.length_b   1.000
_cell.length_c   1.000
_cell.angle_alpha   90.00
_cell.angle_beta   90.00
_cell.angle_gamma   90.00
#
_symmetry.space_group_name_H-M   'P 1'
#
loop_
_entity.id
_entity.type
_entity.pdbx_description
1 polymer ?
#
loop_
_entity_poly.entity_id
_entity_poly.type
_entity_poly.pdbx_seq_one_letter_code
_entity_poly.pdbx_strand_id
1 'polypeptide(L)'
;MIAYVLLIVLIAASLPPSTANTPHSNSFDAIKGCIQFDDALGYNETPLYLATNTFRHIGRTSNSRYFRIGVVGKNDGHIRYGRTAFPFNDNVIELVLSGWGNTQTVSRRQYRHRNQTFNNVLLKELATPRLLHRARPMVFKLEVFDNGLVQLTKDGEPKPFFQFTDSLHAIPPDYMAFVKFDVDMIYFYDCPLNEEPTAMIGGADSVLLRCSFA
;
A
#
# COMPACT_ATOMS: atom_id res chain seq x y z
N MET A 1 -43.82 -25.59 -69.56
CA MET A 1 -42.68 -26.00 -68.71
C MET A 1 -42.06 -24.74 -68.11
N ILE A 2 -41.41 -24.90 -66.94
CA ILE A 2 -40.68 -23.90 -66.15
C ILE A 2 -41.50 -23.37 -64.95
N ALA A 3 -41.38 -24.12 -63.85
CA ALA A 3 -41.73 -23.69 -62.51
C ALA A 3 -40.56 -22.87 -61.94
N TYR A 4 -40.85 -21.68 -61.40
CA TYR A 4 -39.87 -20.88 -60.66
C TYR A 4 -39.83 -21.37 -59.21
N VAL A 5 -38.73 -22.00 -58.82
CA VAL A 5 -38.44 -22.35 -57.42
C VAL A 5 -37.57 -21.23 -56.85
N LEU A 6 -38.12 -20.46 -55.91
CA LEU A 6 -37.40 -19.48 -55.11
C LEU A 6 -36.60 -20.21 -54.03
N LEU A 7 -35.29 -20.25 -54.17
CA LEU A 7 -34.36 -20.80 -53.19
C LEU A 7 -34.00 -19.72 -52.16
N ILE A 8 -34.59 -19.79 -50.97
CA ILE A 8 -34.22 -18.92 -49.83
C ILE A 8 -32.98 -19.53 -49.16
N VAL A 9 -31.82 -18.92 -49.35
CA VAL A 9 -30.58 -19.30 -48.67
C VAL A 9 -30.55 -18.65 -47.29
N LEU A 10 -30.89 -19.41 -46.25
CA LEU A 10 -30.69 -19.04 -44.85
C LEU A 10 -29.20 -19.23 -44.49
N ILE A 11 -28.44 -18.15 -44.48
CA ILE A 11 -27.08 -18.16 -43.92
C ILE A 11 -27.21 -18.11 -42.40
N ALA A 12 -27.17 -19.29 -41.76
CA ALA A 12 -27.00 -19.40 -40.32
C ALA A 12 -25.55 -19.02 -39.97
N ALA A 13 -25.32 -17.76 -39.62
CA ALA A 13 -24.08 -17.32 -39.02
C ALA A 13 -23.94 -17.98 -37.63
N SER A 14 -23.21 -19.09 -37.57
CA SER A 14 -22.79 -19.69 -36.30
C SER A 14 -21.70 -18.82 -35.69
N LEU A 15 -22.11 -17.86 -34.86
CA LEU A 15 -21.19 -17.19 -33.94
C LEU A 15 -20.67 -18.26 -32.96
N PRO A 16 -19.35 -18.49 -32.87
CA PRO A 16 -18.82 -19.35 -31.82
C PRO A 16 -19.22 -18.76 -30.47
N PRO A 17 -19.56 -19.59 -29.46
CA PRO A 17 -19.81 -19.08 -28.13
C PRO A 17 -18.54 -18.37 -27.65
N SER A 18 -18.62 -17.04 -27.56
CA SER A 18 -17.63 -16.22 -26.90
C SER A 18 -17.67 -16.58 -25.42
N THR A 19 -16.86 -17.57 -25.06
CA THR A 19 -16.43 -17.76 -23.68
C THR A 19 -15.53 -16.57 -23.35
N ALA A 20 -16.16 -15.47 -22.96
CA ALA A 20 -15.49 -14.40 -22.27
C ALA A 20 -14.99 -14.99 -20.94
N ASN A 21 -13.84 -15.65 -20.97
CA ASN A 21 -13.01 -15.83 -19.79
C ASN A 21 -12.56 -14.42 -19.40
N THR A 22 -13.41 -13.68 -18.69
CA THR A 22 -12.94 -12.55 -17.91
C THR A 22 -11.99 -13.15 -16.88
N PRO A 23 -10.66 -12.94 -16.97
CA PRO A 23 -9.78 -13.44 -15.94
C PRO A 23 -10.23 -12.81 -14.62
N HIS A 24 -10.73 -13.65 -13.70
CA HIS A 24 -10.97 -13.20 -12.34
C HIS A 24 -9.61 -12.88 -11.73
N SER A 25 -9.27 -11.58 -11.71
CA SER A 25 -8.05 -11.08 -11.10
C SER A 25 -8.10 -11.31 -9.60
N ASN A 26 -7.12 -12.01 -9.07
CA ASN A 26 -7.02 -12.26 -7.64
C ASN A 26 -6.45 -10.99 -6.98
N SER A 27 -7.17 -10.39 -6.04
CA SER A 27 -6.70 -9.17 -5.36
C SER A 27 -5.37 -9.38 -4.62
N PHE A 28 -5.01 -10.62 -4.27
CA PHE A 28 -3.73 -10.94 -3.65
C PHE A 28 -2.55 -10.91 -4.63
N ASP A 29 -2.78 -10.88 -5.94
CA ASP A 29 -1.71 -10.66 -6.91
C ASP A 29 -1.01 -9.31 -6.69
N ALA A 30 -1.73 -8.34 -6.10
CA ALA A 30 -1.16 -7.05 -5.72
C ALA A 30 -0.05 -7.15 -4.66
N ILE A 31 -0.04 -8.18 -3.81
CA ILE A 31 1.01 -8.37 -2.78
C ILE A 31 2.07 -9.40 -3.19
N LYS A 32 2.10 -9.78 -4.48
CA LYS A 32 3.10 -10.71 -5.00
C LYS A 32 4.51 -10.17 -4.78
N GLY A 33 5.36 -10.99 -4.16
CA GLY A 33 6.76 -10.65 -3.88
C GLY A 33 6.99 -9.86 -2.59
N CYS A 34 5.94 -9.46 -1.87
CA CYS A 34 6.06 -8.88 -0.54
C CYS A 34 6.47 -9.94 0.49
N ILE A 35 7.09 -9.50 1.58
CA ILE A 35 7.29 -10.32 2.77
C ILE A 35 6.02 -10.25 3.63
N GLN A 36 5.48 -11.40 4.00
CA GLN A 36 4.33 -11.50 4.91
C GLN A 36 4.78 -11.38 6.37
N PHE A 37 3.99 -10.69 7.18
CA PHE A 37 4.11 -10.58 8.63
C PHE A 37 2.73 -10.77 9.27
N ASP A 38 2.51 -11.91 9.93
CA ASP A 38 1.25 -12.31 10.56
C ASP A 38 1.33 -12.41 12.09
N ASP A 39 2.52 -12.23 12.68
CA ASP A 39 2.75 -12.23 14.13
C ASP A 39 2.64 -10.82 14.73
N ALA A 40 1.57 -10.10 14.39
CA ALA A 40 1.31 -8.77 14.93
C ALA A 40 0.88 -8.86 16.40
N LEU A 41 1.77 -8.40 17.29
CA LEU A 41 1.49 -8.34 18.72
C LEU A 41 0.45 -7.27 19.07
N GLY A 42 -0.13 -7.38 20.27
CA GLY A 42 -1.13 -6.44 20.78
C GLY A 42 -0.60 -5.02 20.93
N TYR A 43 -1.51 -4.06 20.94
CA TYR A 43 -1.22 -2.62 20.86
C TYR A 43 -0.21 -2.11 21.90
N ASN A 44 -0.24 -2.66 23.11
CA ASN A 44 0.63 -2.28 24.23
C ASN A 44 1.86 -3.17 24.40
N GLU A 45 1.96 -4.27 23.65
CA GLU A 45 3.10 -5.16 23.74
C GLU A 45 4.36 -4.52 23.12
N THR A 46 5.46 -5.27 23.13
CA THR A 46 6.74 -4.84 22.55
C THR A 46 6.90 -5.46 21.18
N PRO A 47 6.44 -4.80 20.09
CA PRO A 47 6.56 -5.37 18.75
C PRO A 47 8.00 -5.39 18.27
N LEU A 48 8.26 -6.25 17.29
CA LEU A 48 9.49 -6.25 16.55
C LEU A 48 9.56 -5.01 15.63
N TYR A 49 10.51 -4.12 15.92
CA TYR A 49 10.85 -3.01 15.05
C TYR A 49 11.92 -3.45 14.06
N LEU A 50 11.51 -3.64 12.80
CA LEU A 50 12.35 -4.05 11.69
C LEU A 50 13.16 -2.87 11.17
N ALA A 51 14.48 -3.02 11.06
CA ALA A 51 15.35 -1.99 10.51
C ALA A 51 15.05 -1.81 9.02
N THR A 52 14.53 -0.64 8.64
CA THR A 52 14.06 -0.43 7.26
C THR A 52 15.19 -0.43 6.26
N ASN A 53 16.43 -0.12 6.68
CA ASN A 53 17.62 -0.22 5.82
C ASN A 53 17.94 -1.64 5.32
N THR A 54 17.32 -2.68 5.91
CA THR A 54 17.47 -4.07 5.47
C THR A 54 16.46 -4.46 4.38
N PHE A 55 15.45 -3.62 4.12
CA PHE A 55 14.45 -3.87 3.09
C PHE A 55 15.04 -3.71 1.69
N ARG A 56 14.65 -4.60 0.77
CA ARG A 56 15.14 -4.64 -0.62
C ARG A 56 14.45 -3.62 -1.53
N HIS A 57 13.19 -3.30 -1.25
CA HIS A 57 12.30 -2.52 -2.10
C HIS A 57 11.93 -1.18 -1.43
N ILE A 58 12.94 -0.39 -1.07
CA ILE A 58 12.76 0.95 -0.51
C ILE A 58 12.90 1.97 -1.63
N GLY A 59 11.86 2.77 -1.81
CA GLY A 59 11.90 3.93 -2.66
C GLY A 59 12.63 5.09 -2.00
N ARG A 60 13.45 5.82 -2.75
CA ARG A 60 14.14 7.01 -2.27
C ARG A 60 14.03 8.12 -3.29
N THR A 61 13.72 9.32 -2.81
CA THR A 61 13.91 10.56 -3.56
C THR A 61 15.06 11.35 -2.91
N SER A 62 15.28 12.58 -3.35
CA SER A 62 16.26 13.47 -2.70
C SER A 62 15.86 13.90 -1.29
N ASN A 63 14.58 13.76 -0.91
CA ASN A 63 14.05 14.27 0.36
C ASN A 63 12.97 13.37 1.00
N SER A 64 12.81 12.13 0.53
CA SER A 64 11.83 11.20 1.07
C SER A 64 12.27 9.74 0.94
N ARG A 65 11.70 8.91 1.82
CA ARG A 65 11.69 7.45 1.70
C ARG A 65 10.27 6.98 1.56
N TYR A 66 10.03 6.04 0.64
CA TYR A 66 8.72 5.45 0.46
C TYR A 66 8.75 3.92 0.47
N PHE A 67 7.68 3.36 1.00
CA PHE A 67 7.49 1.94 1.22
C PHE A 67 6.14 1.55 0.63
N ARG A 68 6.10 0.45 -0.11
CA ARG A 68 4.85 -0.16 -0.53
C ARG A 68 4.45 -1.22 0.50
N ILE A 69 3.25 -1.09 1.04
CA ILE A 69 2.76 -1.90 2.16
C ILE A 69 1.36 -2.41 1.81
N GLY A 70 1.11 -3.69 2.09
CA GLY A 70 -0.21 -4.31 2.03
C GLY A 70 -0.74 -4.61 3.44
N VAL A 71 -2.05 -4.46 3.65
CA VAL A 71 -2.70 -4.77 4.93
C VAL A 71 -3.99 -5.54 4.67
N VAL A 72 -4.16 -6.68 5.36
CA VAL A 72 -5.39 -7.49 5.35
C VAL A 72 -5.91 -7.59 6.78
N GLY A 73 -7.17 -7.24 6.97
CA GLY A 73 -7.78 -7.20 8.30
C GLY A 73 -9.17 -6.56 8.28
N LYS A 74 -9.91 -6.68 9.39
CA LYS A 74 -11.26 -6.09 9.49
C LYS A 74 -11.22 -4.58 9.72
N ASN A 75 -10.34 -4.13 10.62
CA ASN A 75 -10.21 -2.77 11.14
C ASN A 75 -8.86 -2.65 11.87
N ASP A 76 -8.51 -1.43 12.28
CA ASP A 76 -7.40 -1.14 13.19
C ASP A 76 -6.05 -1.75 12.74
N GLY A 77 -5.67 -1.50 11.49
CA GLY A 77 -4.32 -1.78 11.02
C GLY A 77 -3.34 -0.74 11.53
N HIS A 78 -2.50 -1.11 12.49
CA HIS A 78 -1.54 -0.22 13.13
C HIS A 78 -0.12 -0.43 12.59
N ILE A 79 0.48 0.65 12.10
CA ILE A 79 1.87 0.71 11.67
C ILE A 79 2.57 1.75 12.53
N ARG A 80 3.73 1.41 13.09
CA ARG A 80 4.58 2.33 13.83
C ARG A 80 5.92 2.46 13.14
N TYR A 81 6.49 3.66 13.13
CA TYR A 81 7.88 3.83 12.72
C TYR A 81 8.63 4.84 13.58
N GLY A 82 9.95 4.68 13.67
CA GLY A 82 10.80 5.49 14.53
C GLY A 82 12.29 5.35 14.24
N ARG A 83 13.12 5.95 15.11
CA ARG A 83 14.59 6.04 14.98
C ARG A 83 15.33 4.80 15.46
N THR A 84 14.71 3.96 16.27
CA THR A 84 15.37 2.87 17.00
C THR A 84 14.50 1.62 17.04
N ALA A 85 15.15 0.45 17.14
CA ALA A 85 14.49 -0.83 17.36
C ALA A 85 13.79 -0.92 18.73
N PHE A 86 14.18 -0.08 19.69
CA PHE A 86 13.67 -0.08 21.05
C PHE A 86 13.28 1.34 21.46
N PRO A 87 12.11 1.86 21.01
CA PRO A 87 11.72 3.25 21.23
C PRO A 87 11.23 3.52 22.67
N PHE A 88 11.86 2.94 23.68
CA PHE A 88 11.50 3.19 25.07
C PHE A 88 11.97 4.57 25.52
N ASN A 89 11.04 5.37 26.03
CA ASN A 89 11.18 6.80 26.32
C ASN A 89 11.50 7.63 25.07
N ASP A 90 10.97 7.22 23.91
CA ASP A 90 11.11 7.94 22.66
C ASP A 90 9.75 8.03 21.93
N ASN A 91 9.69 8.90 20.93
CA ASN A 91 8.54 9.07 20.08
C ASN A 91 8.63 8.15 18.85
N VAL A 92 7.49 7.57 18.50
CA VAL A 92 7.23 6.95 17.20
C VAL A 92 6.08 7.67 16.53
N ILE A 93 5.99 7.56 15.21
CA ILE A 93 4.74 7.85 14.52
C ILE A 93 3.91 6.58 14.51
N GLU A 94 2.64 6.70 14.91
CA GLU A 94 1.62 5.68 14.78
C GLU A 94 0.65 6.08 13.67
N LEU A 95 0.45 5.17 12.73
CA LEU A 95 -0.60 5.22 11.72
C LEU A 95 -1.64 4.16 12.08
N VAL A 96 -2.91 4.55 12.08
CA VAL A 96 -4.06 3.67 12.30
C VAL A 96 -4.89 3.69 11.03
N LEU A 97 -4.96 2.57 10.34
CA LEU A 97 -5.80 2.37 9.16
C LEU A 97 -7.13 1.75 9.60
N SER A 98 -8.25 2.28 9.13
CA SER A 98 -9.58 1.73 9.43
C SER A 98 -9.87 1.59 10.92
N GLY A 99 -9.49 2.58 11.71
CA GLY A 99 -9.89 2.64 13.11
C GLY A 99 -11.38 2.89 13.31
N TRP A 100 -11.83 2.82 14.58
CA TRP A 100 -13.24 2.99 14.96
C TRP A 100 -14.17 2.07 14.17
N GLY A 101 -13.81 0.79 14.11
CA GLY A 101 -14.59 -0.21 13.37
C GLY A 101 -14.62 0.05 11.87
N ASN A 102 -13.46 0.40 11.28
CA ASN A 102 -13.30 0.61 9.85
C ASN A 102 -13.97 1.88 9.30
N THR A 103 -13.84 2.99 10.05
CA THR A 103 -14.42 4.28 9.67
C THR A 103 -13.39 5.40 9.51
N GLN A 104 -12.21 5.28 10.11
CA GLN A 104 -11.24 6.38 10.17
C GLN A 104 -9.81 5.96 9.87
N THR A 105 -9.00 6.89 9.36
CA THR A 105 -7.54 6.78 9.34
C THR A 105 -6.97 7.87 10.22
N VAL A 106 -6.02 7.52 11.08
CA VAL A 106 -5.47 8.42 12.10
C VAL A 106 -3.96 8.35 12.14
N SER A 107 -3.32 9.49 12.38
CA SER A 107 -1.91 9.58 12.67
C SER A 107 -1.69 10.23 14.03
N ARG A 108 -0.74 9.69 14.79
CA ARG A 108 -0.38 10.16 16.11
C ARG A 108 1.13 10.17 16.24
N ARG A 109 1.67 11.16 16.96
CA ARG A 109 2.99 11.02 17.57
C ARG A 109 2.80 10.36 18.92
N GLN A 110 3.35 9.15 19.07
CA GLN A 110 3.20 8.34 20.25
C GLN A 110 4.51 8.28 21.02
N TYR A 111 4.52 8.84 22.23
CA TYR A 111 5.63 8.66 23.16
C TYR A 111 5.46 7.33 23.90
N ARG A 112 6.43 6.42 23.78
CA ARG A 112 6.38 5.09 24.41
C ARG A 112 7.19 5.10 25.70
N HIS A 113 6.59 4.69 26.80
CA HIS A 113 7.31 4.55 28.08
C HIS A 113 7.92 3.16 28.23
N ARG A 114 8.95 3.02 29.08
CA ARG A 114 9.54 1.71 29.44
C ARG A 114 8.54 0.71 30.03
N ASN A 115 7.53 1.20 30.75
CA ASN A 115 6.48 0.37 31.34
C ASN A 115 5.33 0.04 30.36
N GLN A 116 5.58 0.17 29.04
CA GLN A 116 4.63 -0.10 27.96
C GLN A 116 3.41 0.84 27.87
N THR A 117 3.28 1.80 28.78
CA THR A 117 2.30 2.88 28.64
C THR A 117 2.71 3.85 27.53
N PHE A 118 1.81 4.71 27.10
CA PHE A 118 2.06 5.65 26.02
C PHE A 118 1.30 6.96 26.19
N ASN A 119 1.82 8.03 25.59
CA ASN A 119 1.10 9.29 25.40
C ASN A 119 0.92 9.55 23.90
N ASN A 120 -0.28 9.94 23.49
CA ASN A 120 -0.60 10.23 22.10
C ASN A 120 -0.80 11.73 21.90
N VAL A 121 -0.10 12.28 20.91
CA VAL A 121 -0.43 13.57 20.32
C VAL A 121 -1.11 13.30 18.98
N LEU A 122 -2.37 13.71 18.83
CA LEU A 122 -3.10 13.59 17.56
C LEU A 122 -2.49 14.52 16.52
N LEU A 123 -2.10 13.97 15.36
CA LEU A 123 -1.57 14.74 14.23
C LEU A 123 -2.65 14.97 13.17
N LYS A 124 -3.44 13.92 12.86
CA LYS A 124 -4.54 13.98 11.89
C LYS A 124 -5.51 12.84 12.10
N GLU A 125 -6.79 13.13 11.90
CA GLU A 125 -7.89 12.16 11.82
C GLU A 125 -8.72 12.47 10.57
N LEU A 126 -9.10 11.44 9.83
CA LEU A 126 -9.87 11.56 8.60
C LEU A 126 -10.83 10.38 8.44
N ALA A 127 -12.06 10.65 8.02
CA ALA A 127 -13.02 9.60 7.68
C ALA A 127 -12.57 8.81 6.45
N THR A 128 -12.36 7.50 6.63
CA THR A 128 -11.98 6.54 5.58
C THR A 128 -12.80 5.26 5.73
N PRO A 129 -14.12 5.30 5.47
CA PRO A 129 -15.00 4.17 5.70
C PRO A 129 -14.67 2.98 4.79
N ARG A 130 -14.65 1.77 5.36
CA ARG A 130 -14.47 0.50 4.64
C ARG A 130 -13.15 0.40 3.86
N LEU A 131 -12.08 1.00 4.39
CA LEU A 131 -10.76 0.99 3.76
C LEU A 131 -10.10 -0.39 3.82
N LEU A 132 -10.12 -1.05 4.98
CA LEU A 132 -9.61 -2.42 5.15
C LEU A 132 -10.69 -3.48 4.90
N HIS A 133 -10.26 -4.69 4.53
CA HIS A 133 -11.14 -5.83 4.27
C HIS A 133 -10.46 -7.15 4.65
N ARG A 134 -11.25 -8.12 5.14
CA ARG A 134 -10.73 -9.44 5.59
C ARG A 134 -10.20 -10.33 4.46
N ALA A 135 -10.71 -10.13 3.25
CA ALA A 135 -10.44 -11.00 2.09
C ALA A 135 -9.76 -10.28 0.93
N ARG A 136 -9.30 -9.03 1.11
CA ARG A 136 -8.65 -8.24 0.06
C ARG A 136 -7.57 -7.36 0.67
N PRO A 137 -6.32 -7.40 0.17
CA PRO A 137 -5.28 -6.51 0.67
C PRO A 137 -5.57 -5.07 0.27
N MET A 138 -5.50 -4.18 1.25
CA MET A 138 -5.36 -2.75 1.02
C MET A 138 -3.88 -2.45 0.81
N VAL A 139 -3.49 -2.11 -0.42
CA VAL A 139 -2.09 -1.82 -0.79
C VAL A 139 -1.92 -0.33 -1.03
N PHE A 140 -0.86 0.24 -0.45
CA PHE A 140 -0.57 1.65 -0.54
C PHE A 140 0.93 1.94 -0.44
N LYS A 141 1.32 3.09 -0.99
CA LYS A 141 2.59 3.75 -0.76
C LYS A 141 2.51 4.59 0.51
N LEU A 142 3.34 4.28 1.50
CA LEU A 142 3.69 5.15 2.62
C LEU A 142 4.94 5.94 2.22
N GLU A 143 4.82 7.26 2.06
CA GLU A 143 5.94 8.14 1.78
C GLU A 143 6.17 9.09 2.96
N VAL A 144 7.41 9.13 3.45
CA VAL A 144 7.85 9.95 4.57
C VAL A 144 8.94 10.90 4.08
N PHE A 145 8.64 12.19 4.14
CA PHE A 145 9.54 13.27 3.72
C PHE A 145 10.38 13.75 4.90
N ASP A 146 11.60 14.20 4.61
CA ASP A 146 12.56 14.68 5.63
C ASP A 146 12.07 15.92 6.37
N ASN A 147 11.13 16.67 5.79
CA ASN A 147 10.49 17.84 6.41
C ASN A 147 9.33 17.48 7.35
N GLY A 148 9.07 16.19 7.59
CA GLY A 148 7.99 15.70 8.46
C GLY A 148 6.62 15.59 7.79
N LEU A 149 6.51 15.81 6.48
CA LEU A 149 5.31 15.44 5.70
C LEU A 149 5.26 13.92 5.54
N VAL A 150 4.05 13.36 5.65
CA VAL A 150 3.79 11.94 5.43
C VAL A 150 2.54 11.80 4.58
N GLN A 151 2.59 10.90 3.59
CA GLN A 151 1.52 10.65 2.65
C GLN A 151 1.24 9.16 2.52
N LEU A 152 -0.05 8.80 2.48
CA LEU A 152 -0.54 7.47 2.15
C LEU A 152 -1.33 7.54 0.85
N THR A 153 -0.83 6.85 -0.18
CA THR A 153 -1.43 6.83 -1.51
C THR A 153 -1.77 5.40 -1.89
N LYS A 154 -3.04 5.10 -2.21
CA LYS A 154 -3.39 3.74 -2.61
C LYS A 154 -2.70 3.38 -3.92
N ASP A 155 -2.38 2.10 -4.08
CA ASP A 155 -1.86 1.60 -5.34
C ASP A 155 -2.79 1.93 -6.52
N GLY A 156 -2.21 2.48 -7.58
CA GLY A 156 -2.95 2.90 -8.78
C GLY A 156 -3.71 4.23 -8.63
N GLU A 157 -3.76 4.83 -7.43
CA GLU A 157 -4.34 6.15 -7.25
C GLU A 157 -3.27 7.26 -7.37
N PRO A 158 -3.56 8.38 -8.05
CA PRO A 158 -2.57 9.43 -8.29
C PRO A 158 -2.41 10.41 -7.11
N LYS A 159 -3.29 10.34 -6.11
CA LYS A 159 -3.33 11.30 -4.99
C LYS A 159 -3.38 10.55 -3.66
N PRO A 160 -2.76 11.11 -2.60
CA PRO A 160 -2.86 10.53 -1.28
C PRO A 160 -4.31 10.57 -0.78
N PHE A 161 -4.78 9.46 -0.20
CA PHE A 161 -6.05 9.44 0.50
C PHE A 161 -5.92 9.99 1.92
N PHE A 162 -4.69 10.02 2.46
CA PHE A 162 -4.39 10.52 3.80
C PHE A 162 -3.02 11.21 3.81
N GLN A 163 -2.93 12.36 4.48
CA GLN A 163 -1.67 13.09 4.65
C GLN A 163 -1.68 13.90 5.95
N PHE A 164 -0.50 14.07 6.55
CA PHE A 164 -0.28 14.92 7.71
C PHE A 164 1.16 15.45 7.73
N THR A 165 1.44 16.41 8.62
CA THR A 165 2.77 16.99 8.77
C THR A 165 3.08 17.20 10.25
N ASP A 166 4.30 16.85 10.66
CA ASP A 166 4.84 17.09 11.99
C ASP A 166 6.27 17.64 11.90
N SER A 167 6.42 18.80 11.26
CA SER A 167 7.73 19.34 10.86
C SER A 167 8.66 19.65 12.02
N LEU A 168 8.13 20.05 13.18
CA LEU A 168 8.93 20.34 14.37
C LEU A 168 9.48 19.08 15.06
N HIS A 169 8.87 17.92 14.80
CA HIS A 169 9.25 16.66 15.42
C HIS A 169 9.42 15.55 14.38
N ALA A 170 9.86 15.89 13.16
CA ALA A 170 9.97 14.95 12.05
C ALA A 170 10.73 13.68 12.48
N ILE A 171 10.07 12.53 12.36
CA ILE A 171 10.63 11.24 12.77
C ILE A 171 10.97 10.44 11.51
N PRO A 172 12.23 10.05 11.30
CA PRO A 172 12.59 9.21 10.17
C PRO A 172 12.05 7.77 10.34
N PRO A 173 11.67 7.09 9.25
CA PRO A 173 11.23 5.70 9.29
C PRO A 173 12.44 4.74 9.25
N ASP A 174 13.36 4.85 10.20
CA ASP A 174 14.55 4.00 10.26
C ASP A 174 14.23 2.57 10.74
N TYR A 175 13.19 2.46 11.55
CA TYR A 175 12.62 1.21 12.00
C TYR A 175 11.10 1.23 11.85
N MET A 176 10.50 0.09 11.50
CA MET A 176 9.05 -0.05 11.32
C MET A 176 8.54 -1.29 12.06
N ALA A 177 7.38 -1.17 12.69
CA ALA A 177 6.69 -2.22 13.40
C ALA A 177 5.22 -2.29 12.98
N PHE A 178 4.67 -3.49 13.10
CA PHE A 178 3.28 -3.79 12.84
C PHE A 178 2.62 -4.32 14.12
N VAL A 179 1.46 -3.79 14.47
CA VAL A 179 0.72 -4.21 15.68
C VAL A 179 -0.76 -4.39 15.39
N LYS A 180 -1.47 -5.06 16.28
CA LYS A 180 -2.93 -5.18 16.23
C LYS A 180 -3.59 -4.56 17.44
N PHE A 181 -4.84 -4.14 17.29
CA PHE A 181 -5.66 -3.70 18.41
C PHE A 181 -6.48 -4.87 18.99
N ASP A 182 -7.54 -5.26 18.30
CA ASP A 182 -8.52 -6.25 18.75
C ASP A 182 -8.76 -7.40 17.76
N VAL A 183 -8.30 -7.26 16.52
CA VAL A 183 -8.50 -8.24 15.43
C VAL A 183 -7.17 -8.70 14.85
N ASP A 184 -7.13 -9.92 14.34
CA ASP A 184 -5.95 -10.42 13.64
C ASP A 184 -5.72 -9.67 12.33
N MET A 185 -4.45 -9.41 12.06
CA MET A 185 -3.96 -8.58 10.97
C MET A 185 -2.83 -9.32 10.25
N ILE A 186 -2.83 -9.24 8.93
CA ILE A 186 -1.68 -9.67 8.12
C ILE A 186 -1.13 -8.44 7.42
N TYR A 187 0.16 -8.20 7.62
CA TYR A 187 0.89 -7.14 6.97
C TYR A 187 1.78 -7.73 5.87
N PHE A 188 1.93 -6.97 4.79
CA PHE A 188 2.83 -7.28 3.70
C PHE A 188 3.76 -6.09 3.54
N TYR A 189 5.05 -6.32 3.74
CA TYR A 189 6.07 -5.26 3.74
C TYR A 189 7.22 -5.63 2.79
N ASP A 190 8.12 -4.68 2.58
CA ASP A 190 9.21 -4.81 1.63
C ASP A 190 8.70 -5.29 0.25
N CYS A 191 7.56 -4.74 -0.17
CA CYS A 191 6.90 -5.10 -1.42
C CYS A 191 7.64 -4.52 -2.61
N PRO A 192 7.76 -5.25 -3.75
CA PRO A 192 8.24 -4.70 -4.99
C PRO A 192 7.49 -3.41 -5.33
N LEU A 193 8.25 -2.34 -5.58
CA LEU A 193 7.68 -1.05 -5.94
C LEU A 193 7.04 -1.18 -7.31
N ASN A 194 5.86 -0.57 -7.50
CA ASN A 194 5.34 -0.39 -8.85
C ASN A 194 6.34 0.54 -9.56
N GLU A 195 6.80 0.16 -10.75
CA GLU A 195 7.59 1.05 -11.60
C GLU A 195 6.74 2.29 -11.85
N GLU A 196 6.96 3.36 -11.07
CA GLU A 196 6.53 4.67 -11.55
C GLU A 196 7.37 4.92 -12.79
N PRO A 197 6.77 5.32 -13.93
CA PRO A 197 7.55 5.73 -15.07
C PRO A 197 8.42 6.88 -14.58
N THR A 198 9.69 6.59 -14.32
CA THR A 198 10.70 7.59 -14.05
C THR A 198 10.55 8.58 -15.18
N ALA A 199 10.15 9.81 -14.84
CA ALA A 199 10.42 10.94 -15.70
C ALA A 199 11.93 10.95 -15.87
N MET A 200 12.40 10.31 -16.95
CA MET A 200 13.77 10.30 -17.40
C MET A 200 14.14 11.75 -17.68
N ILE A 201 14.75 12.41 -16.72
CA ILE A 201 15.59 13.57 -16.98
C ILE A 201 17.02 13.08 -16.83
N GLY A 202 17.63 12.78 -17.97
CA GLY A 202 19.08 12.61 -18.09
C GLY A 202 19.58 11.17 -18.09
N GLY A 203 19.31 10.44 -19.17
CA GLY A 203 20.01 9.22 -19.51
C GLY A 203 19.87 8.97 -21.00
N ALA A 204 20.89 9.32 -21.78
CA ALA A 204 20.92 9.04 -23.20
C ALA A 204 20.84 7.53 -23.41
N ASP A 205 19.73 7.07 -24.01
CA ASP A 205 19.69 5.98 -24.99
C ASP A 205 18.26 5.88 -25.54
N SER A 206 17.92 6.89 -26.35
CA SER A 206 16.86 6.77 -27.33
C SER A 206 17.32 5.79 -28.42
N VAL A 207 17.09 4.50 -28.20
CA VAL A 207 17.12 3.50 -29.27
C VAL A 207 15.90 3.75 -30.15
N LEU A 208 16.06 4.68 -31.10
CA LEU A 208 15.19 4.84 -32.25
C LEU A 208 15.27 3.57 -33.09
N LEU A 209 14.30 2.67 -32.94
CA LEU A 209 14.01 1.63 -33.92
C LEU A 209 13.60 2.31 -35.24
N ARG A 210 14.58 2.56 -36.11
CA ARG A 210 14.33 2.87 -37.52
C ARG A 210 13.91 1.58 -38.23
N CYS A 211 12.61 1.37 -38.36
CA CYS A 211 12.09 0.50 -39.40
C CYS A 211 12.46 1.11 -40.76
N SER A 212 13.40 0.48 -41.47
CA SER A 212 13.65 0.77 -42.88
C SER A 212 12.80 -0.18 -43.70
N PHE A 213 11.82 0.35 -44.43
CA PHE A 213 11.21 -0.38 -45.54
C PHE A 213 12.15 -0.25 -46.74
N ALA A 214 12.62 -1.40 -47.23
CA ALA A 214 13.14 -1.60 -48.58
C ALA A 214 12.66 -2.98 -49.05
#